data_AF-A0A9E2KPD5-F1
#
_entry.id   AF-A0A9E2KPD5-F1
#
_cell.length_a   1.000
_cell.length_b   1.000
_cell.length_c   1.000
_cell.angle_alpha   90.00
_cell.angle_beta   90.00
_cell.angle_gamma   90.00
#
_symmetry.space_group_name_H-M   'P 1'
#
loop_
_entity.id
_entity.type
_entity.pdbx_description
1 polymer ?
#
loop_
_entity_poly.entity_id
_entity_poly.type
_entity_poly.pdbx_seq_one_letter_code
_entity_poly.pdbx_strand_id
1 'polypeptide(L)' 'MQGQQASQQAVNPATQTQAQPQAANNAAASANSFCPNCGAQNPADASFCTSCGTKLN' A
#
# COMPACT_ATOMS: atom_id res chain seq x y z
N MET A 1 -52.13 20.47 21.82
CA MET A 1 -51.46 19.16 21.91
C MET A 1 -50.04 19.32 21.43
N GLN A 2 -49.18 19.72 22.37
CA GLN A 2 -47.73 19.87 22.22
C GLN A 2 -47.13 18.77 23.10
N GLY A 3 -46.23 17.95 22.58
CA GLY A 3 -45.66 16.86 23.36
C GLY A 3 -44.74 15.99 22.54
N GLN A 4 -43.45 16.27 22.63
CA GLN A 4 -42.36 15.32 22.85
C GLN A 4 -41.02 16.04 22.64
N GLN A 5 -40.59 16.69 23.72
CA GLN A 5 -39.18 16.96 23.95
C GLN A 5 -38.54 15.63 24.37
N ALA A 6 -37.65 15.09 23.54
CA ALA A 6 -36.77 14.00 23.91
C ALA A 6 -35.33 14.44 23.65
N SER A 7 -34.82 15.15 24.64
CA SER A 7 -33.44 15.57 24.81
C SER A 7 -32.54 14.35 24.99
N GLN A 8 -32.05 13.73 23.92
CA GLN A 8 -30.99 12.72 24.00
C GLN A 8 -30.13 12.73 22.74
N GLN A 9 -28.99 13.42 22.80
CA GLN A 9 -27.73 13.07 22.11
C GLN A 9 -26.65 14.12 22.44
N ALA A 10 -26.18 14.09 23.69
CA ALA A 10 -24.86 14.59 24.03
C ALA A 10 -23.92 13.38 24.09
N VAL A 11 -23.40 13.00 22.93
CA VAL A 11 -22.23 12.11 22.83
C VAL A 11 -21.17 12.83 22.01
N ASN A 12 -20.18 13.37 22.73
CA ASN A 12 -18.90 13.75 22.17
C ASN A 12 -18.04 12.49 22.06
N PRO A 13 -17.61 12.07 20.87
CA PRO A 13 -16.34 11.39 20.73
C PRO A 13 -15.30 12.46 20.39
N ALA A 14 -14.67 13.02 21.44
CA ALA A 14 -13.40 13.69 21.30
C ALA A 14 -12.33 12.67 20.89
N THR A 15 -12.36 12.21 19.64
CA THR A 15 -11.30 11.37 19.04
C THR A 15 -11.52 11.21 17.54
N GLN A 16 -11.02 12.15 16.73
CA GLN A 16 -10.41 11.85 15.42
C GLN A 16 -9.32 12.88 15.13
N THR A 17 -8.28 12.88 15.96
CA THR A 17 -6.95 13.30 15.54
C THR A 17 -6.47 12.28 14.52
N GLN A 18 -6.64 12.59 13.23
CA GLN A 18 -5.88 11.93 12.17
C GLN A 18 -4.63 12.77 11.90
N ALA A 19 -3.68 12.70 12.83
CA ALA A 19 -2.28 12.94 12.51
C ALA A 19 -1.84 11.73 11.68
N GLN A 20 -1.71 11.88 10.37
CA GLN A 20 -1.24 10.82 9.48
C GLN A 20 0.16 10.35 9.92
N PRO A 21 0.35 9.08 10.29
CA PRO A 21 1.66 8.49 10.48
C PRO A 21 2.07 7.77 9.19
N GLN A 22 2.94 8.39 8.39
CA GLN A 22 3.64 7.66 7.32
C GLN A 22 5.14 7.91 7.41
N ALA A 23 5.69 7.62 8.58
CA ALA A 23 7.07 7.20 8.72
C ALA A 23 7.12 5.69 8.41
N ALA A 24 7.45 5.33 7.17
CA ALA A 24 8.25 4.15 6.83
C ALA A 24 8.42 4.04 5.30
N ASN A 25 9.52 4.47 4.69
CA ASN A 25 10.75 3.70 4.57
C ASN A 25 10.56 2.20 4.23
N ASN A 26 10.02 1.90 3.05
CA ASN A 26 10.53 0.72 2.36
C ASN A 26 11.03 1.10 0.99
N ALA A 27 12.35 1.01 0.87
CA ALA A 27 13.10 1.28 -0.32
C ALA A 27 12.52 0.45 -1.47
N ALA A 28 11.90 1.14 -2.43
CA ALA A 28 11.94 0.75 -3.82
C ALA A 28 13.40 0.86 -4.34
N ALA A 29 14.33 0.24 -3.62
CA ALA A 29 15.56 -0.23 -4.21
C ALA A 29 15.09 -1.34 -5.13
N SER A 30 14.73 -0.92 -6.34
CA SER A 30 14.58 -1.74 -7.52
C SER A 30 15.87 -2.55 -7.66
N ALA A 31 15.96 -3.65 -6.92
CA ALA A 31 16.89 -4.71 -7.22
C ALA A 31 16.42 -5.19 -8.59
N ASN A 32 17.03 -4.66 -9.64
CA ASN A 32 16.78 -5.12 -10.98
C ASN A 32 17.71 -6.32 -11.18
N SER A 33 17.12 -7.47 -11.51
CA SER A 33 17.86 -8.68 -11.82
C SER A 33 18.03 -8.79 -13.33
N PHE A 34 19.23 -9.14 -13.78
CA PHE A 34 19.47 -9.40 -15.19
C PHE A 34 19.12 -10.84 -15.52
N CYS A 35 18.47 -11.07 -16.66
CA CYS A 35 18.14 -12.41 -17.10
C CYS A 35 19.43 -13.16 -17.49
N PRO A 36 19.71 -14.34 -16.94
CA PRO A 36 20.90 -15.12 -17.31
C PRO A 36 20.85 -15.69 -18.73
N ASN A 37 19.66 -15.73 -19.35
CA ASN A 37 19.48 -16.27 -20.70
C ASN A 37 19.66 -15.22 -21.80
N CYS A 38 19.16 -13.99 -21.59
CA CYS A 38 19.20 -12.94 -22.63
C CYS A 38 19.89 -11.63 -22.20
N GLY A 39 20.23 -11.48 -20.93
CA GLY A 39 20.83 -10.25 -20.39
C GLY A 39 19.86 -9.09 -20.17
N ALA A 40 18.56 -9.26 -20.42
CA ALA A 40 17.58 -8.19 -20.21
C ALA A 40 17.42 -7.86 -18.71
N GLN A 41 17.22 -6.58 -18.41
CA GLN A 41 16.93 -6.11 -17.07
C GLN A 41 15.47 -6.41 -16.70
N ASN A 42 15.26 -7.11 -15.59
CA ASN A 42 13.94 -7.45 -15.06
C ASN A 42 13.79 -6.95 -13.62
N PRO A 43 12.56 -6.77 -13.13
CA PRO A 43 12.32 -6.53 -11.70
C PRO A 43 12.80 -7.73 -10.85
N ALA A 44 13.30 -7.51 -9.63
CA ALA A 44 13.68 -8.60 -8.71
C ALA A 44 12.51 -9.54 -8.38
N ASP A 45 11.27 -9.03 -8.42
CA ASP A 45 10.07 -9.81 -8.14
C ASP A 45 9.52 -10.52 -9.40
N ALA A 46 10.12 -10.32 -10.57
CA ALA A 46 9.64 -10.93 -11.80
C ALA A 46 9.96 -12.43 -11.83
N SER A 47 8.91 -13.27 -11.86
CA SER A 47 9.07 -14.72 -11.99
C SER A 47 9.53 -15.16 -13.39
N PHE A 48 9.35 -14.31 -14.40
CA PHE A 48 9.71 -14.56 -15.79
C PHE A 48 10.32 -13.32 -16.42
N CYS A 49 11.26 -13.53 -17.34
CA CYS A 49 11.86 -12.46 -18.09
C CYS A 49 10.84 -11.83 -19.04
N THR A 50 10.64 -10.52 -18.92
CA THR A 50 9.71 -9.76 -19.77
C THR A 50 10.20 -9.63 -21.22
N SER A 51 11.49 -9.89 -21.47
CA SER A 51 12.09 -9.81 -22.80
C SER A 51 12.12 -11.14 -23.56
N CYS A 52 12.36 -12.27 -22.89
CA CYS A 52 12.54 -13.57 -23.57
C CYS A 52 11.65 -14.70 -23.03
N GLY A 53 10.90 -14.47 -21.95
CA GLY A 53 10.01 -15.47 -21.35
C GLY A 53 10.70 -16.54 -20.50
N THR A 54 12.03 -16.51 -20.35
CA THR A 54 12.74 -17.45 -19.46
C THR A 54 12.34 -17.22 -18.00
N LYS A 55 12.10 -18.30 -17.25
CA LYS A 55 11.86 -18.25 -15.82
C LYS A 55 13.09 -17.70 -15.09
N LEU A 56 12.92 -16.63 -14.32
CA LEU A 56 13.96 -16.08 -13.45
C LEU A 56 13.81 -16.81 -12.11
N ASN A 57 14.80 -17.63 -11.78
CA ASN A 57 14.81 -18.55 -10.65
C ASN A 57 15.62 -18.04 -9.48
#